data_AF-A0A0G1NAE5-F1
#
_entry.id   AF-A0A0G1NAE5-F1
#
_cell.length_a   1.000
_cell.length_b   1.000
_cell.length_c   1.000
_cell.angle_alpha   90.00
_cell.angle_beta   90.00
_cell.angle_gamma   90.00
#
_symmetry.space_group_name_H-M   'P 1'
#
loop_
_entity.id
_entity.type
_entity.pdbx_description
1 polymer ?
#
loop_
_entity_poly.entity_id
_entity_poly.type
_entity_poly.pdbx_seq_one_letter_code
_entity_poly.pdbx_strand_id
1 'polypeptide(L)' 'MAVIKKKAWPELFEAVVSGKKKYDLRLNEFEINEGDVLALEEWDPET' A
#
# COMPACT_ATOMS: atom_id res chain seq x y z
N MET A 1 -13.56 10.14 0.67
CA MET A 1 -12.43 10.08 -0.27
C MET A 1 -11.26 10.84 0.32
N ALA A 2 -10.56 10.17 1.23
CA ALA A 2 -9.24 10.54 1.69
C ALA A 2 -8.18 9.84 0.83
N VAL A 3 -6.98 10.40 0.78
CA VAL A 3 -5.80 9.74 0.20
C VAL A 3 -4.90 9.34 1.36
N ILE A 4 -4.76 8.04 1.58
CA ILE A 4 -3.94 7.46 2.63
C ILE A 4 -2.62 7.03 2.01
N LYS A 5 -1.52 7.68 2.40
CA LYS A 5 -0.18 7.33 1.94
C LYS A 5 0.47 6.31 2.86
N LYS A 6 1.02 5.25 2.29
CA LYS A 6 1.75 4.21 3.03
C LYS A 6 2.97 3.76 2.27
N LYS A 7 4.06 3.54 3.00
CA LYS A 7 5.24 2.88 2.47
C LYS A 7 4.93 1.41 2.14
N ALA A 8 5.48 0.93 1.05
CA ALA A 8 5.43 -0.46 0.61
C ALA A 8 6.84 -0.93 0.25
N TRP A 9 7.18 -2.13 0.70
CA TRP A 9 8.41 -2.80 0.29
C TRP A 9 8.44 -3.04 -1.22
N PRO A 10 9.61 -3.03 -1.88
CA PRO A 10 9.73 -3.20 -3.33
C PRO A 10 8.99 -4.45 -3.85
N GLU A 11 9.17 -5.59 -3.18
CA GLU A 11 8.51 -6.85 -3.54
C GLU A 11 6.97 -6.76 -3.49
N LEU A 12 6.44 -6.04 -2.50
CA LEU A 12 5.01 -5.87 -2.33
C LEU A 12 4.46 -4.86 -3.33
N PHE A 13 5.20 -3.78 -3.56
CA PHE A 13 4.87 -2.76 -4.54
C PHE A 13 4.79 -3.38 -5.94
N GLU A 14 5.80 -4.15 -6.34
CA GLU A 14 5.83 -4.85 -7.63
C GLU A 14 4.70 -5.89 -7.75
N ALA A 15 4.37 -6.60 -6.67
CA ALA A 15 3.25 -7.53 -6.67
C ALA A 15 1.89 -6.83 -6.88
N VAL A 16 1.73 -5.60 -6.39
CA VAL A 16 0.53 -4.77 -6.60
C VAL A 16 0.51 -4.19 -8.00
N VAL A 17 1.64 -3.63 -8.48
CA VAL A 17 1.79 -3.04 -9.82
C VAL A 17 1.55 -4.09 -10.92
N SER A 18 2.08 -5.29 -10.76
CA SER A 18 1.86 -6.42 -11.69
C SER A 18 0.43 -6.98 -11.65
N GLY A 19 -0.41 -6.54 -10.71
CA GLY A 19 -1.78 -7.04 -10.52
C GLY A 19 -1.87 -8.46 -9.93
N LYS A 20 -0.72 -9.07 -9.59
CA LYS A 20 -0.65 -10.39 -8.93
C LYS A 20 -1.25 -10.34 -7.53
N LYS A 21 -1.10 -9.21 -6.83
CA LYS A 21 -1.62 -8.97 -5.49
C LYS A 21 -2.63 -7.82 -5.53
N LYS A 22 -3.83 -8.07 -5.01
CA LYS A 22 -4.95 -7.11 -5.03
C LYS A 22 -5.36 -6.58 -3.66
N TYR A 23 -4.59 -6.90 -2.63
CA TYR A 23 -4.87 -6.51 -1.26
C TYR A 23 -3.58 -6.28 -0.50
N ASP A 24 -3.64 -5.41 0.50
CA ASP A 24 -2.54 -5.16 1.42
C ASP A 24 -3.05 -5.40 2.85
N LEU A 25 -2.43 -6.36 3.54
CA LEU A 25 -2.84 -6.76 4.89
C LEU A 25 -1.90 -6.11 5.89
N ARG A 26 -2.46 -5.27 6.76
CA ARG A 26 -1.73 -4.58 7.82
C ARG A 26 -2.46 -4.69 9.14
N LEU A 27 -1.72 -4.59 10.24
CA LEU A 27 -2.32 -4.35 11.55
C LEU A 27 -3.03 -2.99 11.52
N ASN A 28 -4.22 -2.95 12.11
CA ASN A 28 -5.13 -1.82 11.98
C ASN A 28 -4.66 -0.63 12.83
N GLU A 29 -3.77 0.18 12.28
CA GLU A 29 -3.26 1.41 12.89
C GLU A 29 -3.82 2.68 12.21
N PHE A 30 -4.75 2.55 11.25
CA PHE A 30 -5.29 3.68 10.50
C PHE A 30 -6.73 3.44 10.07
N GLU A 31 -7.54 4.51 10.07
CA GLU A 31 -8.91 4.49 9.60
C GLU A 31 -8.94 4.51 8.06
N ILE A 32 -9.68 3.59 7.45
CA ILE A 32 -9.88 3.48 6.00
C ILE A 32 -11.32 3.11 5.73
N ASN A 33 -11.96 3.80 4.79
CA ASN A 33 -13.34 3.55 4.39
C ASN A 33 -13.42 3.20 2.89
N GLU A 34 -14.55 2.62 2.49
CA GLU A 34 -14.81 2.36 1.07
C GLU A 34 -14.80 3.67 0.26
N GLY A 35 -14.16 3.63 -0.91
CA GLY A 35 -13.99 4.80 -1.77
C GLY A 35 -12.81 5.71 -1.41
N ASP A 36 -12.03 5.39 -0.37
CA ASP A 36 -10.74 6.03 -0.12
C ASP A 36 -9.64 5.45 -1.02
N VAL A 37 -8.57 6.23 -1.22
CA VAL A 37 -7.43 5.84 -2.07
C VAL A 37 -6.24 5.48 -1.19
N LEU A 38 -5.76 4.25 -1.31
CA LEU A 38 -4.50 3.81 -0.71
C LEU A 38 -3.36 4.06 -1.69
N ALA A 39 -2.57 5.11 -1.44
CA ALA A 39 -1.37 5.42 -2.21
C ALA A 39 -0.17 4.69 -1.60
N LEU A 40 0.29 3.63 -2.28
CA LEU A 40 1.51 2.92 -1.91
C LEU A 40 2.72 3.66 -2.48
N GLU A 41 3.67 4.03 -1.63
CA GLU A 41 4.94 4.63 -2.00
C GLU A 41 6.03 3.56 -1.78
N GLU A 42 6.72 3.18 -2.86
CA GLU A 42 7.83 2.22 -2.78
C GLU A 42 8.91 2.75 -1.84
N TRP A 43 9.36 1.90 -0.92
CA TRP A 43 10.39 2.22 0.06
C TRP A 43 11.26 0.98 0.33
N ASP A 44 12.54 1.12 0.05
CA ASP A 44 13.58 0.16 0.34
C ASP A 44 14.43 0.70 1.51
N PRO A 45 14.56 -0.01 2.65
CA PRO A 45 15.42 0.41 3.76
C PRO A 45 16.91 0.25 3.47
N GLU A 46 17.28 -0.50 2.44
CA GLU A 46 18.67 -0.82 2.12
C GLU A 46 19.33 0.27 1.26
N THR A 47 18.55 1.25 0.77
CA THR A 47 18.99 2.39 -0.06
C THR A 47 18.57 3.72 0.53
#